data_AF-A0A9P7NYG5-F1
#
_entry.id   AF-A0A9P7NYG5-F1
#
_cell.length_a   1.000
_cell.length_b   1.000
_cell.length_c   1.000
_cell.angle_alpha   90.00
_cell.angle_beta   90.00
_cell.angle_gamma   90.00
#
_symmetry.space_group_name_H-M   'P 1'
#
loop_
_entity.id
_entity.type
_entity.pdbx_description
1 polymer ?
#
loop_
_entity_poly.entity_id
_entity_poly.type
_entity_poly.pdbx_seq_one_letter_code
_entity_poly.pdbx_strand_id
1 'polypeptide(L)'
;MSFRKRNMLIHGSGVLSASRPDQRSLQGTRPSPLDGRLTTSTGTASLDSLLAGHSGIPLGSSLLIEESGTTDFGGVVLRYFAGEGLVQGHNVHVLGVGDSWRREIPGLREDRDKVNVQTAPDLRKMKIAWRYDSLGSQASTS
;
A
#
# COMPACT_ATOMS: atom_id res chain seq x y z
N MET A 1 26.49 51.17 -14.49
CA MET A 1 25.73 51.43 -13.25
C MET A 1 25.09 50.13 -12.78
N SER A 2 25.20 49.86 -11.47
CA SER A 2 24.96 48.58 -10.79
C SER A 2 23.52 48.07 -10.89
N PHE A 3 23.36 46.80 -11.25
CA PHE A 3 22.11 46.06 -11.08
C PHE A 3 21.95 45.71 -9.59
N ARG A 4 20.97 46.33 -8.91
CA ARG A 4 20.61 45.99 -7.53
C ARG A 4 19.75 44.73 -7.51
N LYS A 5 20.30 43.64 -6.97
CA LYS A 5 19.58 42.40 -6.69
C LYS A 5 18.48 42.69 -5.66
N ARG A 6 17.22 42.63 -6.08
CA ARG A 6 16.06 42.60 -5.17
C ARG A 6 15.86 41.16 -4.71
N ASN A 7 16.12 40.87 -3.44
CA ASN A 7 15.64 39.64 -2.82
C ASN A 7 14.14 39.80 -2.56
N MET A 8 13.31 39.27 -3.46
CA MET A 8 11.89 39.10 -3.21
C MET A 8 11.70 37.95 -2.22
N LEU A 9 11.40 38.28 -0.97
CA LEU A 9 10.81 37.36 -0.01
C LEU A 9 9.34 37.18 -0.37
N ILE A 10 8.98 36.08 -1.05
CA ILE A 10 7.58 35.66 -1.15
C ILE A 10 7.17 35.12 0.23
N HIS A 11 6.65 36.01 1.07
CA HIS A 11 5.82 35.63 2.20
C HIS A 11 4.45 35.23 1.65
N GLY A 12 4.28 33.93 1.39
CA GLY A 12 2.95 33.33 1.28
C GLY A 12 2.43 33.06 2.67
N SER A 13 1.91 34.09 3.34
CA SER A 13 1.14 33.94 4.57
C SER A 13 -0.16 33.23 4.25
N GLY A 14 -0.41 32.11 4.93
CA GLY A 14 -1.77 31.61 5.15
C GLY A 14 -2.32 30.66 4.09
N VAL A 15 -1.84 29.42 4.09
CA VAL A 15 -2.75 28.34 4.44
C VAL A 15 -1.98 27.54 5.49
N LEU A 16 -2.34 27.75 6.77
CA LEU A 16 -2.07 26.76 7.81
C LEU A 16 -2.30 25.40 7.18
N SER A 17 -1.33 24.49 7.29
CA SER A 17 -1.53 23.09 6.95
C SER A 17 -2.91 22.72 7.46
N ALA A 18 -3.90 22.73 6.56
CA ALA A 18 -5.14 22.06 6.82
C ALA A 18 -4.60 20.65 6.98
N SER A 19 -4.55 20.17 8.23
CA SER A 19 -4.61 18.76 8.49
C SER A 19 -5.70 18.29 7.55
N ARG A 20 -5.31 17.72 6.39
CA ARG A 20 -6.23 17.05 5.49
C ARG A 20 -7.03 16.21 6.46
N PRO A 21 -8.37 16.40 6.55
CA PRO A 21 -9.16 15.73 7.56
C PRO A 21 -8.70 14.29 7.48
N ASP A 22 -8.07 13.82 8.56
CA ASP A 22 -7.30 12.59 8.63
C ASP A 22 -8.14 11.58 7.86
N GLN A 23 -7.80 11.33 6.59
CA GLN A 23 -8.71 10.63 5.69
C GLN A 23 -8.63 9.26 6.29
N ARG A 24 -9.61 8.92 7.14
CA ARG A 24 -9.66 7.67 7.88
C ARG A 24 -9.64 6.61 6.80
N SER A 25 -8.44 6.18 6.46
CA SER A 25 -8.19 5.27 5.37
C SER A 25 -8.87 4.02 5.86
N LEU A 26 -10.01 3.68 5.26
CA LEU A 26 -10.73 2.48 5.63
C LEU A 26 -9.71 1.35 5.51
N GLN A 27 -9.51 0.63 6.60
CA GLN A 27 -8.51 -0.43 6.66
C GLN A 27 -8.72 -1.39 5.49
N GLY A 28 -7.66 -1.88 4.87
CA GLY A 28 -7.76 -2.73 3.67
C GLY A 28 -8.21 -2.05 2.38
N THR A 29 -8.43 -0.73 2.38
CA THR A 29 -8.72 0.02 1.15
C THR A 29 -7.52 0.83 0.68
N ARG A 30 -7.39 0.96 -0.64
CA ARG A 30 -6.37 1.78 -1.29
C ARG A 30 -6.99 2.56 -2.45
N PRO A 31 -6.47 3.74 -2.80
CA PRO A 31 -6.89 4.40 -4.04
C PRO A 31 -6.40 3.62 -5.25
N SER A 32 -7.30 3.41 -6.21
CA SER A 32 -7.04 2.85 -7.53
C SER A 32 -5.97 3.68 -8.28
N PRO A 33 -4.98 3.03 -8.91
CA PRO A 33 -4.00 3.73 -9.74
C PRO A 33 -4.60 4.42 -10.97
N LEU A 34 -5.77 3.95 -11.44
CA LEU A 34 -6.38 4.42 -12.67
C LEU A 34 -7.20 5.71 -12.48
N ASP A 35 -7.98 5.77 -11.41
CA ASP A 35 -9.02 6.79 -11.21
C ASP A 35 -9.14 7.28 -9.76
N GLY A 36 -8.33 6.78 -8.83
CA GLY A 36 -8.32 7.19 -7.42
C GLY A 36 -9.51 6.71 -6.60
N ARG A 37 -10.45 5.94 -7.17
CA ARG A 37 -11.54 5.31 -6.40
C ARG A 37 -10.97 4.35 -5.37
N LEU A 38 -11.63 4.24 -4.22
CA LEU A 38 -11.23 3.25 -3.22
C LEU A 38 -11.46 1.84 -3.78
N THR A 39 -10.43 1.01 -3.70
CA THR A 39 -10.43 -0.40 -4.06
C THR A 39 -10.06 -1.24 -2.85
N THR A 40 -10.55 -2.47 -2.82
CA THR A 40 -10.17 -3.50 -1.85
C THR A 40 -9.45 -4.64 -2.59
N SER A 41 -8.56 -5.34 -1.89
CA SER A 41 -7.91 -6.53 -2.46
C SER A 41 -8.90 -7.70 -2.56
N THR A 42 -8.68 -8.57 -3.54
CA THR A 42 -9.33 -9.88 -3.66
C THR A 42 -8.71 -10.95 -2.76
N GLY A 43 -7.63 -10.63 -2.04
CA GLY A 43 -6.79 -11.61 -1.34
C GLY A 43 -5.87 -12.40 -2.27
N THR A 44 -5.94 -12.17 -3.59
CA THR A 44 -5.10 -12.81 -4.60
C THR A 44 -4.39 -11.76 -5.44
N ALA A 45 -3.07 -11.59 -5.26
CA ALA A 45 -2.31 -10.53 -5.90
C ALA A 45 -2.34 -10.59 -7.44
N SER A 46 -2.34 -11.80 -8.02
CA SER A 46 -2.46 -11.99 -9.47
C SER A 46 -3.84 -11.52 -9.98
N LEU A 47 -4.92 -11.86 -9.29
CA LEU A 47 -6.26 -11.42 -9.66
C LEU A 47 -6.40 -9.90 -9.53
N ASP A 48 -5.88 -9.30 -8.44
CA ASP A 48 -5.88 -7.85 -8.27
C ASP A 48 -5.24 -7.12 -9.45
N SER A 49 -4.15 -7.66 -9.99
CA SER A 49 -3.45 -7.08 -11.14
C SER A 49 -4.26 -7.15 -12.44
N LEU A 50 -5.13 -8.16 -12.59
CA LEU A 50 -5.95 -8.37 -13.78
C LEU A 50 -7.22 -7.50 -13.79
N LEU A 51 -7.65 -6.98 -12.64
CA LEU A 51 -8.89 -6.21 -12.51
C LEU A 51 -8.75 -4.78 -13.05
N ALA A 52 -8.74 -4.67 -14.38
CA ALA A 52 -8.83 -3.43 -15.17
C ALA A 52 -7.86 -2.32 -14.71
N GLY A 53 -6.67 -2.68 -14.22
CA GLY A 53 -5.66 -1.73 -13.73
C GLY A 53 -6.00 -1.05 -12.40
N HIS A 54 -7.14 -1.35 -11.78
CA HIS A 54 -7.52 -0.83 -10.46
C HIS A 54 -6.70 -1.43 -9.32
N SER A 55 -5.92 -2.48 -9.60
CA SER A 55 -5.19 -3.26 -8.60
C SER A 55 -6.14 -3.67 -7.49
N GLY A 56 -7.16 -4.49 -7.77
CA GLY A 56 -8.23 -4.86 -6.84
C GLY A 56 -9.64 -4.50 -7.32
N ILE A 57 -10.65 -4.73 -6.48
CA ILE A 57 -12.06 -4.45 -6.79
C ILE A 57 -12.43 -3.05 -6.28
N PRO A 58 -12.93 -2.13 -7.15
CA PRO A 58 -13.46 -0.85 -6.71
C PRO A 58 -14.70 -1.01 -5.81
N LEU A 59 -14.76 -0.26 -4.72
CA LEU A 59 -15.91 -0.28 -3.81
C LEU A 59 -17.21 0.05 -4.55
N GLY A 60 -18.30 -0.62 -4.18
CA GLY A 60 -19.60 -0.51 -4.86
C GLY A 60 -19.71 -1.31 -6.16
N SER A 61 -18.71 -2.14 -6.48
CA SER A 61 -18.72 -3.05 -7.62
C SER A 61 -18.92 -4.50 -7.16
N SER A 62 -19.34 -5.36 -8.09
CA SER A 62 -19.46 -6.80 -7.89
C SER A 62 -18.56 -7.54 -8.87
N LEU A 63 -17.93 -8.63 -8.42
CA LEU A 63 -17.16 -9.54 -9.26
C LEU A 63 -17.90 -10.87 -9.36
N LEU A 64 -18.17 -11.33 -10.59
CA LEU A 64 -18.69 -12.66 -10.87
C LEU A 64 -17.55 -13.55 -11.37
N ILE A 65 -17.41 -14.73 -10.79
CA ILE A 65 -16.42 -15.74 -11.21
C ILE A 65 -17.19 -16.93 -11.75
N GLU A 66 -16.99 -17.23 -13.02
CA GLU A 66 -17.49 -18.44 -13.66
C GLU A 66 -16.37 -19.46 -13.74
N GLU A 67 -16.67 -20.70 -13.39
CA GLU A 67 -15.76 -21.83 -13.50
C GLU A 67 -16.43 -22.92 -14.33
N SER A 68 -15.69 -23.47 -15.29
CA SER A 68 -16.15 -24.58 -16.11
C SER A 68 -15.60 -25.90 -15.57
N GLY A 69 -16.44 -26.94 -15.55
CA GLY A 69 -16.07 -28.28 -15.11
C GLY A 69 -16.50 -28.56 -13.67
N THR A 70 -15.72 -29.41 -12.99
CA THR A 70 -16.02 -29.93 -11.64
C THR A 70 -14.95 -29.55 -10.60
N THR A 71 -14.08 -28.60 -10.94
CA THR A 71 -13.07 -28.05 -10.01
C THR A 71 -13.68 -26.97 -9.12
N ASP A 72 -12.99 -26.61 -8.03
CA ASP A 72 -13.43 -25.59 -7.05
C ASP A 72 -12.41 -24.44 -6.95
N PHE A 73 -11.85 -23.98 -8.08
CA PHE A 73 -10.91 -22.85 -8.07
C PHE A 73 -11.62 -21.54 -7.76
N GLY A 74 -12.86 -21.36 -8.24
CA GLY A 74 -13.70 -20.21 -7.92
C GLY A 74 -14.01 -20.12 -6.42
N GLY A 75 -14.32 -21.25 -5.77
CA GLY A 75 -14.51 -21.30 -4.33
C GLY A 75 -13.24 -20.96 -3.56
N VAL A 76 -12.06 -21.38 -4.04
CA VAL A 76 -10.77 -20.97 -3.45
C VAL A 76 -10.58 -19.45 -3.52
N VAL A 77 -10.81 -18.82 -4.67
CA VAL A 77 -10.72 -17.35 -4.81
C VAL A 77 -11.69 -16.64 -3.86
N LEU A 78 -12.92 -17.15 -3.73
CA LEU A 78 -13.93 -16.60 -2.81
C LEU A 78 -13.49 -16.70 -1.33
N ARG A 79 -12.88 -17.82 -0.93
CA ARG A 79 -12.31 -18.00 0.41
C ARG A 79 -11.16 -17.03 0.66
N TYR A 80 -10.29 -16.76 -0.33
CA TYR A 80 -9.25 -15.74 -0.22
C TYR A 80 -9.83 -14.33 -0.06
N PHE A 81 -10.88 -13.99 -0.79
CA PHE A 81 -11.55 -12.69 -0.63
C PHE A 81 -12.15 -12.51 0.77
N ALA A 82 -12.79 -13.56 1.30
CA ALA A 82 -13.27 -13.56 2.67
C ALA A 82 -12.13 -13.47 3.70
N GLY A 83 -11.05 -14.22 3.52
CA GLY A 83 -9.86 -14.17 4.38
C GLY A 83 -9.23 -12.79 4.40
N GLU A 84 -9.07 -12.17 3.23
CA GLU A 84 -8.59 -10.78 3.10
C GLU A 84 -9.49 -9.82 3.88
N GLY A 85 -10.81 -9.89 3.68
CA GLY A 85 -11.77 -9.08 4.43
C GLY A 85 -11.61 -9.23 5.95
N LEU A 86 -11.48 -10.47 6.44
CA LEU A 86 -11.30 -10.74 7.87
C LEU A 86 -9.99 -10.17 8.42
N VAL A 87 -8.88 -10.30 7.68
CA VAL A 87 -7.57 -9.75 8.08
C VAL A 87 -7.60 -8.22 8.14
N GLN A 88 -8.35 -7.59 7.23
CA GLN A 88 -8.51 -6.14 7.19
C GLN A 88 -9.57 -5.61 8.18
N GLY A 89 -10.23 -6.49 8.95
CA GLY A 89 -11.27 -6.10 9.91
C GLY A 89 -12.62 -5.75 9.28
N HIS A 90 -12.89 -6.22 8.06
CA HIS A 90 -14.18 -6.06 7.38
C HIS A 90 -15.21 -7.06 7.89
N ASN A 91 -16.48 -6.68 7.84
CA ASN A 91 -17.59 -7.61 8.07
C ASN A 91 -17.86 -8.40 6.79
N VAL A 92 -17.60 -9.71 6.84
CA VAL A 92 -17.81 -10.62 5.69
C VAL A 92 -19.14 -11.34 5.86
N HIS A 93 -20.01 -11.21 4.88
CA HIS A 93 -21.28 -11.92 4.80
C HIS A 93 -21.18 -13.02 3.75
N VAL A 94 -21.60 -14.23 4.11
CA VAL A 94 -21.53 -15.40 3.23
C VAL A 94 -22.92 -16.03 3.16
N LEU A 95 -23.39 -16.28 1.94
CA LEU A 95 -24.72 -16.84 1.68
C LEU A 95 -24.61 -18.12 0.86
N GLY A 96 -25.52 -19.06 1.09
CA GLY A 96 -25.64 -20.27 0.27
C GLY A 96 -24.62 -21.38 0.53
N VAL A 97 -23.78 -21.25 1.55
CA VAL A 97 -22.80 -22.28 1.96
C VAL A 97 -23.01 -22.70 3.42
N GLY A 98 -22.60 -23.94 3.75
CA GLY A 98 -22.72 -24.49 5.09
C GLY A 98 -21.67 -23.97 6.08
N ASP A 99 -21.88 -24.24 7.38
CA ASP A 99 -21.00 -23.77 8.46
C ASP A 99 -19.55 -24.29 8.38
N SER A 100 -19.34 -25.44 7.73
CA SER A 100 -17.99 -26.00 7.52
C SER A 100 -17.10 -25.07 6.69
N TRP A 101 -17.68 -24.29 5.78
CA TRP A 101 -16.96 -23.39 4.89
C TRP A 101 -16.11 -22.36 5.65
N ARG A 102 -16.57 -21.93 6.83
CA ARG A 102 -15.83 -20.97 7.68
C ARG A 102 -14.48 -21.51 8.14
N ARG A 103 -14.33 -22.84 8.25
CA ARG A 103 -13.08 -23.50 8.66
C ARG A 103 -12.10 -23.65 7.51
N GLU A 104 -12.55 -23.45 6.28
CA GLU A 104 -11.75 -23.57 5.06
C GLU A 104 -11.13 -22.23 4.65
N ILE A 105 -11.44 -21.14 5.35
CA ILE A 105 -10.89 -19.82 5.08
C ILE A 105 -9.38 -19.84 5.39
N PRO A 106 -8.52 -19.45 4.44
CA PRO A 106 -7.08 -19.43 4.64
C PRO A 106 -6.67 -18.42 5.71
N GLY A 107 -5.70 -18.80 6.54
CA GLY A 107 -5.07 -17.91 7.50
C GLY A 107 -3.94 -17.08 6.88
N LEU A 108 -3.49 -16.06 7.61
CA LEU A 108 -2.31 -15.29 7.23
C LEU A 108 -1.07 -16.18 7.33
N ARG A 109 -0.19 -16.10 6.32
CA ARG A 109 1.12 -16.75 6.38
C ARG A 109 1.97 -16.02 7.43
N GLU A 110 2.33 -16.71 8.50
CA GLU A 110 3.37 -16.24 9.42
C GLU A 110 4.73 -16.37 8.72
N ASP A 111 5.38 -15.26 8.39
CA ASP A 111 6.79 -15.26 8.03
C ASP A 111 7.60 -15.60 9.29
N ARG A 112 7.82 -16.90 9.53
CA ARG A 112 8.71 -17.40 10.59
C ARG A 112 10.20 -17.15 10.32
N ASP A 113 10.53 -16.43 9.25
CA ASP A 113 11.90 -16.06 8.87
C ASP A 113 12.20 -14.58 9.15
N LYS A 114 11.91 -14.12 10.36
CA LYS A 114 12.75 -13.10 10.99
C LYS A 114 13.85 -13.82 11.77
N VAL A 115 14.75 -14.49 11.03
CA VAL A 115 16.12 -14.66 11.52
C VAL A 115 16.59 -13.26 11.89
N ASN A 116 16.92 -13.11 13.16
CA ASN A 116 17.45 -11.92 13.79
C ASN A 116 18.46 -11.20 12.87
N VAL A 117 17.99 -10.21 12.11
CA VAL A 117 18.87 -9.19 11.53
C VAL A 117 19.33 -8.39 12.75
N GLN A 118 20.42 -8.88 13.32
CA GLN A 118 21.18 -8.19 14.34
C GLN A 118 21.36 -6.75 13.87
N THR A 119 20.69 -5.83 14.56
CA THR A 119 20.98 -4.40 14.67
C THR A 119 21.61 -3.81 13.41
N ALA A 120 20.77 -3.41 12.44
CA ALA A 120 21.21 -2.47 11.41
C ALA A 120 21.82 -1.24 12.13
N PRO A 121 23.10 -0.91 11.87
CA PRO A 121 23.73 0.23 12.53
C PRO A 121 22.99 1.50 12.11
N ASP A 122 22.68 2.31 13.10
CA ASP A 122 22.00 3.60 13.04
C ASP A 122 22.18 4.35 11.71
N LEU A 123 21.15 4.29 10.85
CA LEU A 123 21.06 5.02 9.58
C LEU A 123 21.19 6.55 9.76
N ARG A 124 21.07 7.07 11.00
CA ARG A 124 21.31 8.49 11.29
C ARG A 124 22.77 8.88 11.14
N LYS A 125 23.71 7.93 11.22
CA LYS A 125 25.16 8.18 11.05
C LYS A 125 25.58 8.40 9.59
N MET A 126 24.75 8.03 8.60
CA MET A 126 25.10 8.11 7.18
C MET A 126 24.43 9.26 6.40
N LYS A 127 23.75 10.19 7.08
CA LYS A 127 23.17 11.39 6.42
C LYS A 127 24.15 12.57 6.33
N ILE A 128 25.20 12.57 7.16
CA ILE A 128 26.20 13.64 7.21
C ILE A 128 27.39 13.35 6.28
N ALA A 129 27.77 12.07 6.10
CA ALA A 129 28.92 11.68 5.28
C ALA A 129 28.76 12.06 3.80
N TRP A 130 27.54 11.98 3.24
CA TRP A 130 27.29 12.32 1.83
C TRP A 130 27.44 13.83 1.53
N ARG A 131 27.34 14.69 2.56
CA ARG A 131 27.51 16.14 2.40
C ARG A 131 28.98 16.59 2.28
N TYR A 132 29.94 15.72 2.62
CA TYR A 132 31.36 16.05 2.57
C TYR A 132 32.13 15.31 1.46
N ASP A 133 31.49 14.38 0.76
CA ASP A 133 32.11 13.62 -0.34
C ASP A 133 32.61 14.53 -1.49
N SER A 134 31.93 15.65 -1.72
CA SER A 134 32.32 16.64 -2.75
C SER A 134 33.30 17.72 -2.27
N LEU A 135 33.68 17.74 -0.99
CA LEU A 135 34.54 18.78 -0.40
C LEU A 135 35.99 18.32 -0.16
N GLY A 136 36.30 17.04 -0.37
CA GLY A 136 37.62 16.47 -0.11
C GLY A 136 38.61 16.47 -1.29
N SER A 137 38.20 16.85 -2.51
CA SER A 137 39.04 16.64 -3.71
C SER A 137 39.73 17.90 -4.27
N GLN A 138 39.61 19.08 -3.66
CA GLN A 138 40.31 20.29 -4.14
C GLN A 138 40.92 21.12 -3.01
N ALA A 139 41.90 20.57 -2.30
CA ALA A 139 42.85 21.34 -1.50
C ALA A 139 44.12 20.52 -1.18
N SER A 140 44.95 20.25 -2.18
CA SER A 140 46.39 19.99 -1.97
C SER A 140 47.15 19.89 -3.30
N THR A 141 47.46 21.04 -3.90
CA THR A 141 48.73 21.16 -4.64
C THR A 141 49.26 22.58 -4.44
N SER A 142 50.41 22.60 -3.75
CA SER A 142 51.49 23.60 -3.66
C SER A 142 51.45 24.82 -4.58
#